data_AF-A0A1G0DYJ4-F1
#
_entry.id   AF-A0A1G0DYJ4-F1
#
_cell.length_a   1.000
_cell.length_b   1.000
_cell.length_c   1.000
_cell.angle_alpha   90.00
_cell.angle_beta   90.00
_cell.angle_gamma   90.00
#
_symmetry.space_group_name_H-M   'P 1'
#
loop_
_entity.id
_entity.type
_entity.pdbx_description
1 polymer ?
#
loop_
_entity_poly.entity_id
_entity_poly.type
_entity_poly.pdbx_seq_one_letter_code
_entity_poly.pdbx_strand_id
1 'polypeptide(L)' 'MSFSLKNKIILITGASSGVGEACAKQFYQDMQPLVAEDIADAVHYCVSRPPHVNVLDLVITPTAQASATQVWRGK' A
#
# COMPACT_ATOMS: atom_id res chain seq x y z
N MET A 1 -15.30 -15.28 -17.69
CA MET A 1 -14.14 -16.05 -17.20
C MET A 1 -13.81 -15.56 -15.79
N SER A 2 -13.68 -16.45 -14.82
CA SER A 2 -13.25 -16.10 -13.46
C SER A 2 -11.73 -16.34 -13.34
N PHE A 3 -10.96 -15.28 -13.11
CA PHE A 3 -9.53 -15.39 -12.82
C PHE A 3 -9.35 -15.34 -11.29
N SER A 4 -8.75 -16.38 -10.71
CA SER A 4 -8.46 -16.43 -9.28
C SER A 4 -7.15 -15.72 -8.97
N LEU A 5 -7.19 -14.68 -8.14
CA LEU A 5 -6.01 -13.97 -7.63
C LEU A 5 -5.49 -14.56 -6.31
N LYS A 6 -6.06 -15.67 -5.83
CA LYS A 6 -5.62 -16.32 -4.58
C LYS A 6 -4.17 -16.82 -4.72
N ASN A 7 -3.35 -16.54 -3.71
CA ASN A 7 -1.94 -16.93 -3.61
C ASN A 7 -1.06 -16.41 -4.76
N LYS A 8 -1.41 -15.26 -5.34
CA LYS A 8 -0.59 -14.57 -6.36
C LYS A 8 -0.04 -13.28 -5.78
N ILE A 9 1.26 -13.06 -5.96
CA ILE A 9 1.88 -11.75 -5.77
C ILE A 9 1.60 -10.95 -7.05
N ILE A 10 1.05 -9.76 -6.88
CA ILE A 10 0.67 -8.88 -7.98
C ILE A 10 1.45 -7.58 -7.80
N LEU A 11 2.28 -7.25 -8.79
CA LEU A 11 3.01 -6.00 -8.86
C LEU A 11 2.40 -5.17 -10.00
N ILE A 12 1.90 -4.00 -9.67
CA ILE A 12 1.35 -3.04 -10.64
C ILE A 12 2.26 -1.83 -10.62
N THR A 13 2.92 -1.55 -11.74
CA THR A 13 3.74 -0.36 -11.94
C THR A 13 2.97 0.68 -12.75
N GLY A 14 3.38 1.95 -12.68
CA GLY A 14 2.68 3.03 -13.41
C GLY A 14 1.22 3.21 -12.99
N ALA A 15 0.88 2.93 -11.73
CA ALA A 15 -0.49 2.97 -11.21
C ALA A 15 -1.06 4.39 -11.04
N SER A 16 -0.27 5.42 -11.31
CA SER A 16 -0.66 6.82 -11.13
C SER A 16 -1.71 7.29 -12.13
N SER A 17 -1.86 6.62 -13.28
CA SER A 17 -2.86 6.97 -14.29
C SER A 17 -3.14 5.82 -15.28
N GLY A 18 -4.24 5.96 -16.04
CA GLY A 18 -4.52 5.12 -17.20
C GLY A 18 -4.77 3.66 -16.85
N VAL A 19 -4.17 2.74 -17.61
CA VAL A 19 -4.39 1.29 -17.46
C VAL A 19 -3.88 0.78 -16.11
N GLY A 20 -2.71 1.27 -15.65
CA GLY A 20 -2.15 0.86 -14.37
C GLY A 20 -3.06 1.24 -13.20
N GLU A 21 -3.62 2.45 -13.23
CA GLU A 21 -4.58 2.92 -12.24
C GLU A 21 -5.85 2.06 -12.23
N ALA A 22 -6.41 1.74 -13.41
CA ALA A 22 -7.60 0.89 -13.51
C ALA A 22 -7.35 -0.52 -12.95
N CYS A 23 -6.19 -1.12 -13.25
CA CYS A 23 -5.78 -2.40 -12.68
C CYS A 23 -5.63 -2.35 -11.16
N ALA A 24 -5.01 -1.29 -10.62
CA ALA A 24 -4.85 -1.09 -9.18
C ALA A 24 -6.21 -0.94 -8.49
N LYS A 25 -7.10 -0.10 -9.03
CA LYS A 25 -8.47 0.08 -8.52
C LYS A 25 -9.23 -1.24 -8.46
N GLN A 26 -9.14 -2.05 -9.52
CA GLN A 26 -9.77 -3.37 -9.56
C GLN A 26 -9.18 -4.33 -8.50
N PHE A 27 -7.87 -4.31 -8.30
CA PHE A 27 -7.18 -5.17 -7.33
C PHE A 27 -7.49 -4.82 -5.87
N TYR A 28 -7.69 -3.53 -5.58
CA TYR A 28 -7.98 -3.02 -4.24
C TYR A 28 -9.48 -3.00 -3.88
N GLN A 29 -10.39 -3.51 -4.72
CA GLN A 29 -11.85 -3.43 -4.45
C GLN A 29 -12.28 -3.95 -3.07
N ASP A 30 -11.61 -4.97 -2.56
CA ASP A 30 -11.94 -5.64 -1.30
C ASP A 30 -10.95 -5.31 -0.15
N MET A 31 -10.19 -4.22 -0.28
CA MET A 31 -9.29 -3.75 0.79
C MET A 31 -9.13 -2.23 0.76
N GLN A 32 -8.69 -1.63 1.86
CA GLN A 32 -8.27 -0.24 1.87
C GLN A 32 -6.76 -0.18 1.56
N PRO A 33 -6.32 0.38 0.41
CA PRO A 33 -4.90 0.60 0.14
C PRO A 33 -4.38 1.84 0.88
N LEU A 34 -3.06 2.00 0.92
CA LEU A 34 -2.46 3.29 1.27
C LEU A 34 -2.74 4.30 0.15
N VAL A 35 -2.98 5.53 0.53
CA VAL A 35 -3.08 6.68 -0.37
C VAL A 35 -1.86 7.60 -0.23
N ALA A 36 -1.74 8.59 -1.10
CA ALA A 36 -0.59 9.50 -1.10
C ALA A 36 -0.48 10.28 0.21
N GLU A 37 -1.63 10.64 0.79
CA GLU A 37 -1.75 11.37 2.04
C GLU A 37 -1.14 10.58 3.22
N ASP A 38 -1.34 9.26 3.27
CA ASP A 38 -0.78 8.41 4.32
C ASP A 38 0.75 8.45 4.33
N ILE A 39 1.37 8.47 3.13
CA ILE A 39 2.82 8.56 2.98
C ILE A 39 3.32 9.96 3.31
N ALA A 40 2.59 11.00 2.92
CA ALA A 40 2.94 12.38 3.26
C ALA A 40 2.94 12.59 4.78
N ASP A 41 1.95 12.05 5.49
CA ASP A 41 1.85 12.12 6.95
C ASP A 41 2.98 11.34 7.63
N ALA A 42 3.35 10.18 7.09
CA ALA A 42 4.49 9.41 7.60
C ALA A 42 5.82 10.15 7.42
N VAL A 43 6.03 10.81 6.28
CA VAL A 43 7.20 11.67 6.07
C VAL A 43 7.19 12.84 7.06
N HIS A 44 6.03 13.49 7.25
CA HIS A 44 5.87 14.56 8.22
C HIS A 44 6.21 14.08 9.64
N TYR A 45 5.76 12.88 10.02
CA TYR A 45 6.12 12.24 11.27
C TYR A 45 7.65 12.12 11.40
N CYS A 46 8.34 11.57 10.40
CA CYS A 46 9.79 11.37 10.44
C CYS A 46 10.56 12.69 10.62
N VAL A 47 10.17 13.76 9.93
CA VAL A 47 10.90 15.04 9.99
C VAL A 47 10.53 15.92 11.18
N SER A 48 9.42 15.63 11.87
CA SER A 48 8.94 16.40 13.03
C SER A 48 9.46 15.88 14.38
N ARG A 49 10.35 14.89 14.39
CA ARG A 49 10.87 14.32 15.64
C ARG A 49 11.79 15.31 16.38
N PRO A 50 11.86 15.26 17.73
CA PRO A 50 12.80 16.07 18.49
C PRO A 50 14.25 15.85 18.03
N PRO A 51 15.18 16.81 18.22
CA PRO A 51 16.54 16.73 17.68
C PRO A 51 17.37 15.49 18.09
N HIS A 52 17.00 14.80 19.16
CA HIS A 52 17.67 13.60 19.66
C HIS A 52 17.05 12.29 19.17
N VAL A 53 16.03 12.36 18.33
CA VAL A 53 15.32 11.19 17.80
C VAL A 53 15.57 11.09 16.30
N ASN A 54 16.09 9.96 15.85
CA ASN A 54 16.32 9.68 14.44
C ASN A 54 15.52 8.45 14.00
N VAL A 55 14.76 8.58 12.92
CA VAL A 55 14.04 7.45 12.28
C VAL A 55 14.90 6.95 11.13
N LEU A 56 15.56 5.80 11.30
CA LEU A 56 16.48 5.25 10.30
C LEU A 56 15.75 4.57 9.14
N ASP A 57 14.68 3.83 9.45
CA ASP A 57 13.90 3.08 8.47
C ASP A 57 12.43 3.06 8.91
N LEU A 58 11.52 3.08 7.94
CA LEU A 58 10.09 3.03 8.14
C LEU A 58 9.45 2.18 7.03
N VAL A 59 8.93 1.02 7.42
CA VAL A 59 8.15 0.14 6.55
C VAL A 59 6.68 0.35 6.83
N ILE A 60 5.92 0.73 5.80
CA ILE A 60 4.48 1.01 5.91
C ILE A 60 3.72 0.16 4.91
N THR A 61 2.68 -0.50 5.39
CA THR A 61 1.73 -1.27 4.59
C THR A 61 0.31 -0.98 5.06
N PRO A 62 -0.72 -1.17 4.22
CA PRO A 62 -2.10 -1.15 4.70
C PRO A 62 -2.31 -2.20 5.79
N THR A 63 -3.20 -1.97 6.75
CA THR A 63 -3.50 -2.95 7.82
C THR A 63 -3.95 -4.31 7.27
N ALA A 64 -4.65 -4.30 6.14
CA ALA A 64 -5.04 -5.52 5.44
C ALA A 64 -3.84 -6.29 4.83
N GLN A 65 -2.62 -5.75 4.87
CA GLN A 65 -1.41 -6.34 4.30
C GLN A 65 -0.30 -6.43 5.35
N ALA A 66 0.00 -7.64 5.81
CA ALA A 66 1.11 -7.88 6.75
C ALA A 66 2.47 -7.98 6.02
N SER A 67 2.47 -8.41 4.76
CA SER A 67 3.66 -8.53 3.93
C SER A 67 3.27 -8.58 2.45
N ALA A 68 4.25 -8.58 1.52
CA ALA A 68 3.97 -8.69 0.09
C ALA A 68 3.21 -9.98 -0.30
N THR A 69 3.19 -11.01 0.57
CA THR A 69 2.56 -12.30 0.32
C THR A 69 1.32 -12.55 1.19
N GLN A 70 1.06 -11.71 2.18
CA GLN A 70 -0.03 -11.88 3.14
C GLN A 70 -0.96 -10.67 3.10
N VAL A 71 -2.05 -10.80 2.36
CA VAL A 71 -3.10 -9.79 2.22
C VAL A 71 -4.44 -10.40 2.62
N TRP A 72 -5.05 -9.85 3.67
CA TRP A 72 -6.41 -10.15 4.08
C TRP A 72 -7.40 -9.50 3.11
N ARG A 73 -8.42 -10.28 2.71
CA ARG A 73 -9.46 -9.87 1.76
C ARG A 73 -10.81 -10.29 2.32
N GLY A 74 -11.45 -9.34 2.96
CA GLY A 74 -12.71 -9.40 3.67
C GLY A 74 -12.94 -8.01 4.24
N LYS A 75 -14.17 -7.59 4.42
CA LYS A 75 -14.48 -6.45 5.30
C LYS A 75 -15.12 -7.03 6.55
#